data_AF-A0A7W1BUK5-F1
#
_entry.id   AF-A0A7W1BUK5-F1
#
_cell.length_a   1.000
_cell.length_b   1.000
_cell.length_c   1.000
_cell.angle_alpha   90.00
_cell.angle_beta   90.00
_cell.angle_gamma   90.00
#
_symmetry.space_group_name_H-M   'P 1'
#
loop_
_entity.id
_entity.type
_entity.pdbx_description
1 polymer ?
#
loop_
_entity_poly.entity_id
_entity_poly.type
_entity_poly.pdbx_seq_one_letter_code
_entity_poly.pdbx_strand_id
1 'polypeptide(L)'
;MLVVDVGYNESERGYGAGIDRVIRAALAQGVKGVVWVTLREQRDIYRRTNVAIRSAAGRWPQMQVADWHDYSAGKPWFRDDGLHMGITGANAFAAFLRPYIFRAAS
;
A
#
# COMPACT_ATOMS: atom_id res chain seq x y z
N MET A 1 4.69 13.89 -4.55
CA MET A 1 4.25 12.48 -4.49
C MET A 1 3.61 12.22 -3.13
N LEU A 2 2.79 11.18 -3.03
CA LEU A 2 2.24 10.65 -1.76
C LEU A 2 2.49 9.13 -1.70
N VAL A 3 2.96 8.62 -0.57
CA VAL A 3 2.98 7.18 -0.27
C VAL A 3 1.93 6.90 0.79
N VAL A 4 1.08 5.90 0.56
CA VAL A 4 -0.02 5.51 1.45
C VAL A 4 0.23 4.08 1.93
N ASP A 5 0.53 3.95 3.22
CA ASP A 5 0.77 2.69 3.93
C ASP A 5 -0.18 2.59 5.14
N VAL A 6 -1.47 2.39 4.84
CA VAL A 6 -2.55 2.26 5.84
C VAL A 6 -3.50 1.14 5.41
N GLY A 7 -4.30 0.59 6.32
CA GLY A 7 -5.32 -0.40 6.00
C GLY A 7 -5.48 -1.53 7.01
N TYR A 8 -4.49 -1.76 7.89
CA TYR A 8 -4.58 -2.82 8.89
C TYR A 8 -5.56 -2.52 10.03
N ASN A 9 -5.92 -1.25 10.24
CA ASN A 9 -6.76 -0.77 11.35
C ASN A 9 -8.16 -0.31 10.87
N GLU A 10 -8.47 -0.51 9.59
CA GLU A 10 -9.66 -0.02 8.94
C GLU A 10 -10.63 -1.16 8.61
N SER A 11 -11.92 -0.82 8.53
CA SER A 11 -12.90 -1.74 7.94
C SER A 11 -12.67 -1.84 6.42
N GLU A 12 -12.82 -3.03 5.85
CA GLU A 12 -12.91 -3.21 4.39
C GLU A 12 -14.10 -2.44 3.78
N ARG A 13 -15.16 -2.22 4.56
CA ARG A 13 -16.38 -1.57 4.09
C ARG A 13 -16.12 -0.09 3.86
N GLY A 14 -16.20 0.32 2.60
CA GLY A 14 -15.96 1.72 2.20
C GLY A 14 -14.50 2.07 2.01
N TYR A 15 -13.56 1.14 2.19
CA TYR A 15 -12.13 1.38 1.97
C TYR A 15 -11.86 1.90 0.54
N GLY A 16 -12.48 1.26 -0.47
CA GLY A 16 -12.36 1.70 -1.87
C GLY A 16 -12.80 3.16 -2.12
N ALA A 17 -13.93 3.58 -1.51
CA ALA A 17 -14.36 4.98 -1.58
C ALA A 17 -13.41 5.90 -0.79
N GLY A 18 -12.81 5.41 0.29
CA GLY A 18 -11.73 6.07 1.01
C GLY A 18 -10.51 6.34 0.12
N ILE A 19 -10.05 5.34 -0.64
CA ILE A 19 -8.96 5.48 -1.61
C ILE A 19 -9.25 6.63 -2.58
N ASP A 20 -10.43 6.61 -3.21
CA ASP A 20 -10.81 7.62 -4.18
C ASP A 20 -10.83 9.04 -3.58
N ARG A 21 -11.26 9.18 -2.32
CA ARG A 21 -11.23 10.47 -1.60
C ARG A 21 -9.80 10.94 -1.32
N VAL A 22 -8.93 10.06 -0.85
CA VAL A 22 -7.52 10.38 -0.59
C VAL A 22 -6.82 10.82 -1.87
N ILE A 23 -7.00 10.09 -2.97
CA ILE A 23 -6.37 10.43 -4.25
C ILE A 23 -6.86 11.78 -4.76
N ARG A 24 -8.18 12.04 -4.76
CA ARG A 24 -8.72 13.36 -5.15
C ARG A 24 -8.11 14.49 -4.32
N ALA A 25 -8.05 14.33 -3.00
CA ALA A 25 -7.48 15.33 -2.11
C ALA A 25 -5.98 15.56 -2.37
N ALA A 26 -5.22 14.49 -2.64
CA ALA A 26 -3.81 14.57 -2.98
C ALA A 26 -3.58 15.33 -4.30
N LEU A 27 -4.34 14.98 -5.34
CA LEU A 27 -4.26 15.65 -6.65
C LEU A 27 -4.62 17.13 -6.56
N ALA A 28 -5.63 17.48 -5.76
CA ALA A 28 -6.01 18.87 -5.50
C ALA A 28 -4.88 19.68 -4.81
N GLN A 29 -4.02 19.02 -4.05
CA GLN A 29 -2.81 19.61 -3.45
C GLN A 29 -1.57 19.56 -4.37
N GLY A 30 -1.75 19.20 -5.64
CA GLY A 30 -0.67 19.19 -6.63
C GLY A 30 0.20 17.92 -6.62
N VAL A 31 -0.17 16.88 -5.86
CA VAL A 31 0.52 15.59 -5.93
C VAL A 31 0.41 15.02 -7.35
N LYS A 32 1.54 14.62 -7.94
CA LYS A 32 1.61 14.08 -9.31
C LYS A 32 1.61 12.55 -9.39
N GLY A 33 2.09 11.88 -8.34
CA GLY A 33 2.13 10.43 -8.23
C GLY A 33 1.77 9.96 -6.82
N VAL A 34 0.98 8.88 -6.76
CA VAL A 34 0.56 8.22 -5.53
C VAL A 34 1.06 6.77 -5.55
N VAL A 35 1.72 6.33 -4.49
CA VAL A 35 2.09 4.92 -4.28
C VAL A 35 1.21 4.37 -3.17
N TRP A 36 0.46 3.31 -3.43
CA TRP A 36 -0.38 2.66 -2.43
C TRP A 36 0.14 1.25 -2.14
N VAL A 37 0.42 0.97 -0.88
CA VAL A 37 1.03 -0.28 -0.45
C VAL A 37 -0.04 -1.31 -0.14
N THR A 38 0.11 -2.54 -0.61
CA THR A 38 -0.79 -3.65 -0.25
C THR A 38 -0.51 -4.16 1.15
N LEU A 39 -1.55 -4.61 1.86
CA LEU A 39 -1.46 -5.30 3.14
C LEU A 39 -1.00 -6.75 2.95
N ARG A 40 -0.44 -7.38 3.98
CA ARG A 40 -0.21 -8.83 3.98
C ARG A 40 -1.52 -9.55 4.20
N GLU A 41 -1.87 -10.44 3.29
CA GLU A 41 -3.18 -11.13 3.26
C GLU A 41 -3.29 -12.29 4.27
N GLN A 42 -2.85 -12.09 5.51
CA GLN A 42 -2.98 -13.10 6.57
C GLN A 42 -4.41 -13.25 7.11
N ARG A 43 -5.30 -12.31 6.76
CA ARG A 43 -6.70 -12.32 7.14
C ARG A 43 -7.55 -11.96 5.92
N ASP A 44 -8.76 -12.50 5.88
CA ASP A 44 -9.70 -12.27 4.77
C ASP A 44 -10.02 -10.79 4.56
N ILE A 45 -10.12 -10.01 5.64
CA ILE A 45 -10.29 -8.56 5.58
C ILE A 45 -9.15 -7.89 4.79
N TYR A 46 -7.90 -8.29 5.01
CA TYR A 46 -6.73 -7.72 4.32
C TYR A 46 -6.72 -8.10 2.84
N ARG A 47 -7.10 -9.34 2.51
CA ARG A 47 -7.28 -9.76 1.11
C ARG A 47 -8.35 -8.93 0.41
N ARG A 48 -9.51 -8.71 1.03
CA ARG A 48 -10.59 -7.86 0.47
C ARG A 48 -10.15 -6.41 0.32
N THR A 49 -9.41 -5.86 1.30
CA THR A 49 -8.81 -4.52 1.22
C THR A 49 -7.83 -4.42 0.05
N ASN A 50 -6.97 -5.42 -0.17
CA ASN A 50 -6.06 -5.43 -1.31
C ASN A 50 -6.78 -5.53 -2.66
N VAL A 51 -7.91 -6.24 -2.75
CA VAL A 51 -8.76 -6.20 -3.96
C VAL A 51 -9.20 -4.77 -4.26
N ALA A 52 -9.60 -4.00 -3.24
CA ALA A 52 -9.96 -2.60 -3.41
C ALA A 52 -8.76 -1.73 -3.85
N ILE A 53 -7.57 -1.95 -3.27
CA ILE A 53 -6.32 -1.26 -3.65
C ILE A 53 -5.99 -1.54 -5.13
N ARG A 54 -5.92 -2.82 -5.53
CA ARG A 54 -5.60 -3.22 -6.91
C ARG A 54 -6.65 -2.68 -7.90
N SER A 55 -7.93 -2.69 -7.53
CA SER A 55 -8.99 -2.13 -8.37
C SER A 55 -8.89 -0.61 -8.55
N ALA A 56 -8.38 0.11 -7.55
CA ALA A 56 -8.24 1.56 -7.63
C ALA A 56 -7.17 2.01 -8.63
N ALA A 57 -6.10 1.23 -8.80
CA ALA A 57 -5.08 1.52 -9.80
C ALA A 57 -5.62 1.50 -11.24
N GLY A 58 -6.67 0.70 -11.51
CA GLY A 58 -7.39 0.74 -12.79
C GLY A 58 -8.23 2.01 -13.02
N ARG A 59 -8.52 2.78 -11.95
CA ARG A 59 -9.32 4.02 -12.00
C ARG A 59 -8.47 5.29 -11.92
N TRP A 60 -7.27 5.20 -11.34
CA TRP A 60 -6.40 6.34 -11.05
C TRP A 60 -5.03 6.18 -11.72
N PRO A 61 -4.80 6.78 -12.90
CA PRO A 61 -3.53 6.63 -13.62
C PRO A 61 -2.32 7.22 -12.87
N GLN A 62 -2.54 8.11 -11.91
CA GLN A 62 -1.50 8.65 -11.03
C GLN A 62 -1.11 7.69 -9.90
N MET A 63 -1.86 6.60 -9.71
CA MET A 63 -1.66 5.64 -8.62
C MET A 63 -0.87 4.42 -9.11
N GLN A 64 0.18 4.07 -8.38
CA GLN A 64 0.91 2.82 -8.52
C GLN A 64 0.71 1.94 -7.29
N VAL A 65 0.54 0.64 -7.49
CA VAL A 65 0.47 -0.33 -6.39
C VAL A 65 1.87 -0.83 -6.09
N ALA A 66 2.31 -0.70 -4.84
CA ALA A 66 3.48 -1.39 -4.33
C ALA A 66 3.02 -2.68 -3.64
N ASP A 67 3.12 -3.82 -4.35
CA ASP A 67 2.65 -5.13 -3.85
C ASP A 67 3.59 -5.74 -2.80
N TRP A 68 3.50 -5.20 -1.58
CA TRP A 68 4.22 -5.71 -0.41
C TRP A 68 3.75 -7.10 0.01
N HIS A 69 2.50 -7.48 -0.29
CA HIS A 69 2.01 -8.82 0.02
C HIS A 69 2.86 -9.88 -0.66
N ASP A 70 3.02 -9.75 -1.98
CA ASP A 70 3.80 -10.68 -2.78
C ASP A 70 5.30 -10.59 -2.45
N TYR A 71 5.85 -9.37 -2.40
CA TYR A 71 7.28 -9.18 -2.16
C TYR A 71 7.76 -9.73 -0.80
N SER A 72 6.90 -9.65 0.22
CA SER A 72 7.22 -10.13 1.57
C SER A 72 6.81 -11.58 1.84
N ALA A 73 6.25 -12.29 0.84
CA ALA A 73 5.79 -13.65 1.00
C ALA A 73 6.95 -14.60 1.37
N GLY A 74 6.71 -15.44 2.40
CA GLY A 74 7.68 -16.42 2.90
C GLY A 74 8.93 -15.83 3.56
N LYS A 75 9.00 -14.51 3.77
CA LYS A 75 10.18 -13.87 4.36
C LYS A 75 10.15 -13.89 5.89
N PRO A 76 11.28 -14.16 6.57
CA PRO A 76 11.40 -14.13 8.03
C PRO A 76 11.57 -12.69 8.54
N TRP A 77 10.68 -11.79 8.12
CA TRP A 77 10.79 -10.35 8.34
C TRP A 77 9.79 -9.81 9.37
N PHE A 78 8.91 -10.68 9.86
CA PHE A 78 7.78 -10.34 10.72
C PHE A 78 7.95 -10.95 12.11
N ARG A 79 7.34 -10.31 13.10
CA ARG A 79 7.20 -10.84 14.47
C ARG A 79 6.23 -12.03 14.48
N ASP A 80 6.04 -12.63 15.65
CA ASP A 80 5.21 -13.82 15.84
C ASP A 80 3.75 -13.64 15.43
N ASP A 81 3.24 -12.40 15.47
CA ASP A 81 1.90 -12.06 14.96
C ASP A 81 1.80 -12.08 13.42
N GLY A 82 2.93 -12.27 12.75
CA GLY A 82 3.06 -12.30 11.30
C GLY A 82 2.85 -10.95 10.62
N LEU A 83 2.51 -9.89 11.34
CA LEU A 83 2.10 -8.60 10.77
C LEU A 83 3.15 -7.52 11.00
N HIS A 84 3.61 -7.36 12.23
CA HIS A 84 4.56 -6.32 12.59
C HIS A 84 5.94 -6.71 12.09
N MET A 85 6.61 -5.79 11.38
CA MET A 85 7.97 -6.01 10.91
C MET A 85 8.97 -5.97 12.08
N GLY A 86 9.97 -6.85 12.03
CA GLY A 86 11.23 -6.68 12.75
C GLY A 86 12.16 -5.70 12.04
N ILE A 87 13.36 -5.49 12.58
CA ILE A 87 14.35 -4.56 11.99
C ILE A 87 14.71 -4.94 10.55
N THR A 88 14.97 -6.24 10.29
CA THR A 88 15.26 -6.72 8.94
C THR A 88 14.09 -6.47 7.98
N GLY A 89 12.85 -6.65 8.44
CA GLY A 89 11.65 -6.37 7.66
C GLY A 89 11.47 -4.89 7.34
N ALA A 90 11.68 -4.01 8.32
CA ALA A 90 11.60 -2.57 8.13
C ALA A 90 12.65 -2.08 7.10
N ASN A 91 13.87 -2.59 7.17
CA ASN A 91 14.92 -2.28 6.19
C ASN A 91 14.55 -2.79 4.79
N ALA A 92 14.03 -4.02 4.69
CA ALA A 92 13.58 -4.59 3.43
C ALA A 92 12.39 -3.82 2.83
N PHE A 93 11.47 -3.34 3.66
CA PHE A 93 10.34 -2.52 3.25
C PHE A 93 10.77 -1.17 2.70
N ALA A 94 11.70 -0.49 3.38
CA ALA A 94 12.26 0.76 2.88
C ALA A 94 12.99 0.57 1.53
N ALA A 95 13.77 -0.50 1.40
CA ALA A 95 14.44 -0.85 0.14
C ALA A 95 13.44 -1.17 -0.98
N PHE A 96 12.36 -1.89 -0.66
CA PHE A 96 11.27 -2.21 -1.57
C PHE A 96 10.54 -0.95 -2.09
N LEU A 97 10.23 0.00 -1.21
CA LEU A 97 9.53 1.24 -1.59
C LEU A 97 10.38 2.21 -2.39
N ARG A 98 11.70 2.21 -2.19
CA ARG A 98 12.64 3.13 -2.82
C ARG A 98 12.44 3.32 -4.34
N PRO A 99 12.36 2.27 -5.18
CA PRO A 99 12.12 2.45 -6.62
C PRO A 99 10.75 3.06 -6.95
N TYR A 100 9.70 2.77 -6.19
CA TYR A 100 8.37 3.38 -6.38
C TYR A 100 8.39 4.88 -6.08
N ILE A 101 9.10 5.27 -5.01
CA ILE A 101 9.28 6.66 -4.60
C ILE A 101 9.94 7.47 -5.72
N PHE A 102 11.04 6.98 -6.31
CA PHE A 102 11.71 7.69 -7.40
C PHE A 102 10.82 7.84 -8.64
N ARG A 103 10.09 6.77 -9.01
CA ARG A 103 9.20 6.81 -10.18
C ARG A 103 8.03 7.77 -9.99
N ALA A 104 7.45 7.84 -8.79
CA ALA A 104 6.31 8.72 -8.50
C ALA A 104 6.71 10.19 -8.26
N ALA A 105 7.99 10.45 -8.02
CA ALA A 105 8.55 11.80 -7.84
C ALA A 105 9.07 12.44 -9.14
N SER A 106 9.27 11.64 -10.18
CA SER A 106 9.72 12.07 -11.51
C SER A 106 8.55 12.60 -12.33
#